data_AF-A0A1M5MDC6-F1
#
_entry.id   AF-A0A1M5MDC6-F1
#
_cell.length_a   1.000
_cell.length_b   1.000
_cell.length_c   1.000
_cell.angle_alpha   90.00
_cell.angle_beta   90.00
_cell.angle_gamma   90.00
#
_symmetry.space_group_name_H-M   'P 1'
#
loop_
_entity.id
_entity.type
_entity.pdbx_description
1 polymer ?
#
loop_
_entity_poly.entity_id
_entity_poly.type
_entity_poly.pdbx_seq_one_letter_code
_entity_poly.pdbx_strand_id
1 'polypeptide(L)'
;MADGESTFTVYAKIEGLWQGAYGSGMDIMADAGVDNEDALEAFLAENPQHAADMQQAARDFFVNHNSDGLKEMAQTYLPQMDRYEADRVKELLTDAGYSFSDRPEGGLFVNVNGTPVSWEVAVKQQIISFS
;
A
#
# COMPACT_ATOMS: atom_id res chain seq x y z
N MET A 1 -29.50 -16.14 34.76
CA MET A 1 -28.83 -14.91 34.29
C MET A 1 -27.37 -15.28 34.02
N ALA A 2 -27.04 -15.64 32.78
CA ALA A 2 -25.69 -16.06 32.39
C ALA A 2 -25.37 -15.71 30.91
N ASP A 3 -25.98 -14.66 30.36
CA ASP A 3 -25.82 -14.29 28.94
C ASP A 3 -24.99 -13.02 28.71
N GLY A 4 -24.60 -12.30 29.77
CA GLY A 4 -23.81 -11.08 29.67
C GLY A 4 -22.28 -11.28 29.63
N GLU A 5 -21.78 -12.36 30.23
CA GLU A 5 -20.34 -12.64 30.32
C GLU A 5 -19.79 -13.37 29.08
N SER A 6 -20.63 -14.14 28.38
CA SER A 6 -20.21 -14.91 27.19
C SER A 6 -20.16 -14.06 25.91
N THR A 7 -21.02 -13.07 25.77
CA THR A 7 -21.02 -12.16 24.61
C THR A 7 -19.83 -11.21 24.65
N PHE A 8 -19.55 -10.61 25.81
CA PHE A 8 -18.38 -9.72 25.99
C PHE A 8 -17.06 -10.42 25.66
N THR A 9 -16.93 -11.69 26.05
CA THR A 9 -15.73 -12.49 25.75
C THR A 9 -15.62 -12.92 24.29
N VAL A 10 -16.74 -13.12 23.59
CA VAL A 10 -16.74 -13.39 22.13
C VAL A 10 -16.39 -12.13 21.33
N TYR A 11 -16.96 -10.97 21.68
CA TYR A 11 -16.63 -9.70 21.01
C TYR A 11 -15.16 -9.33 21.17
N ALA A 12 -14.62 -9.41 22.38
CA ALA A 12 -13.19 -9.14 22.62
C ALA A 12 -12.27 -10.10 21.85
N LYS A 13 -12.67 -11.37 21.70
CA LYS A 13 -11.92 -12.33 20.88
C LYS A 13 -12.00 -12.00 19.38
N ILE A 14 -13.16 -11.60 18.88
CA ILE A 14 -13.34 -11.18 17.49
C ILE A 14 -12.53 -9.91 17.21
N GLU A 15 -12.54 -8.94 18.13
CA GLU A 15 -11.76 -7.71 18.02
C GLU A 15 -10.25 -7.99 18.00
N GLY A 16 -9.76 -8.85 18.91
CA GLY A 16 -8.35 -9.26 18.91
C GLY A 16 -7.93 -10.00 17.63
N LEU A 17 -8.81 -10.83 17.07
CA LEU A 17 -8.58 -11.46 15.76
C LEU A 17 -8.52 -10.43 14.63
N TRP A 18 -9.42 -9.44 14.66
CA TRP A 18 -9.43 -8.35 13.69
C TRP A 18 -8.14 -7.52 13.75
N GLN A 19 -7.69 -7.15 14.95
CA GLN A 19 -6.43 -6.43 15.13
C GLN A 19 -5.22 -7.24 14.64
N GLY A 20 -5.18 -8.54 14.94
CA GLY A 20 -4.10 -9.42 14.47
C GLY A 20 -4.08 -9.58 12.94
N ALA A 21 -5.26 -9.71 12.32
CA ALA A 21 -5.38 -9.78 10.87
C ALA A 21 -5.06 -8.43 10.20
N TYR A 22 -5.46 -7.31 10.81
CA TYR A 22 -5.10 -5.98 10.34
C TYR A 22 -3.57 -5.79 10.36
N GLY A 23 -2.90 -6.10 11.47
CA GLY A 23 -1.45 -6.03 11.56
C GLY A 23 -0.76 -6.91 10.50
N SER A 24 -1.20 -8.16 10.36
CA SER A 24 -0.64 -9.07 9.33
C SER A 24 -0.89 -8.58 7.90
N GLY A 25 -2.04 -7.94 7.65
CA GLY A 25 -2.37 -7.36 6.36
C GLY A 25 -1.48 -6.14 6.05
N MET A 26 -1.23 -5.29 7.05
CA MET A 26 -0.31 -4.16 6.93
C MET A 26 1.13 -4.62 6.75
N ASP A 27 1.57 -5.67 7.44
CA ASP A 27 2.89 -6.28 7.22
C ASP A 27 3.05 -6.74 5.76
N ILE A 28 2.02 -7.39 5.18
CA ILE A 28 2.02 -7.80 3.76
C ILE A 28 2.12 -6.60 2.81
N MET A 29 1.40 -5.51 3.11
CA MET A 29 1.45 -4.28 2.32
C MET A 29 2.81 -3.60 2.43
N ALA A 30 3.38 -3.54 3.64
CA ALA A 30 4.69 -2.98 3.91
C ALA A 30 5.81 -3.78 3.25
N ASP A 31 5.75 -5.12 3.29
CA ASP A 31 6.64 -6.03 2.55
C ASP A 31 6.57 -5.79 1.03
N ALA A 32 5.42 -5.31 0.54
CA ALA A 32 5.22 -4.90 -0.85
C ALA A 32 5.56 -3.41 -1.10
N GLY A 33 6.15 -2.70 -0.13
CA GLY A 33 6.59 -1.31 -0.25
C GLY A 33 5.56 -0.25 0.14
N VAL A 34 4.38 -0.64 0.63
CA VAL A 34 3.31 0.26 1.09
C VAL A 34 3.27 0.27 2.62
N ASP A 35 4.09 1.13 3.24
CA ASP A 35 4.21 1.24 4.70
C ASP A 35 3.63 2.55 5.27
N ASN A 36 3.18 3.48 4.40
CA ASN A 36 2.51 4.71 4.81
C ASN A 36 0.99 4.59 4.66
N GLU A 37 0.33 4.34 5.80
CA GLU A 37 -1.11 4.19 5.90
C GLU A 37 -1.87 5.44 5.43
N ASP A 38 -1.46 6.63 5.88
CA ASP A 38 -2.15 7.89 5.55
C ASP A 38 -2.16 8.16 4.04
N ALA A 39 -1.06 7.84 3.37
CA ALA A 39 -0.93 8.03 1.93
C ALA A 39 -1.75 7.00 1.13
N LEU A 40 -1.80 5.75 1.61
CA LEU A 40 -2.69 4.74 1.04
C LEU A 40 -4.16 5.12 1.24
N GLU A 41 -4.54 5.61 2.41
CA GLU A 41 -5.90 6.09 2.70
C GLU A 41 -6.30 7.25 1.77
N ALA A 42 -5.41 8.21 1.55
CA ALA A 42 -5.63 9.31 0.60
C ALA A 42 -5.88 8.79 -0.82
N PHE A 43 -5.08 7.83 -1.28
CA PHE A 43 -5.29 7.18 -2.57
C PHE A 43 -6.65 6.48 -2.66
N LEU A 44 -7.03 5.70 -1.64
CA LEU A 44 -8.31 4.99 -1.63
C LEU A 44 -9.51 5.96 -1.57
N ALA A 45 -9.38 7.08 -0.85
CA ALA A 45 -10.42 8.11 -0.77
C ALA A 45 -10.69 8.77 -2.14
N GLU A 46 -9.65 8.97 -2.94
CA GLU A 46 -9.78 9.51 -4.30
C GLU A 46 -10.23 8.46 -5.33
N ASN A 47 -10.10 7.17 -5.00
CA ASN A 47 -10.41 6.05 -5.89
C ASN A 47 -11.41 5.06 -5.26
N PRO A 48 -12.73 5.37 -5.30
CA PRO A 48 -13.75 4.57 -4.62
C PRO A 48 -13.80 3.10 -5.03
N GLN A 49 -13.45 2.79 -6.29
CA GLN A 49 -13.36 1.40 -6.75
C GLN A 49 -12.24 0.65 -6.02
N HIS A 50 -11.06 1.26 -5.91
CA HIS A 50 -9.93 0.66 -5.19
C HIS A 50 -10.20 0.54 -3.69
N ALA A 51 -10.96 1.48 -3.10
CA ALA A 51 -11.45 1.33 -1.73
C ALA A 51 -12.33 0.08 -1.56
N ALA A 52 -13.25 -0.19 -2.51
CA ALA A 52 -14.06 -1.39 -2.49
C ALA A 52 -13.22 -2.66 -2.69
N ASP A 53 -12.26 -2.63 -3.61
CA ASP A 53 -11.34 -3.75 -3.88
C ASP A 53 -10.47 -4.06 -2.65
N MET A 54 -9.96 -3.03 -1.94
CA MET A 54 -9.20 -3.19 -0.71
C MET A 54 -10.04 -3.79 0.42
N GLN A 55 -11.31 -3.37 0.55
CA GLN A 55 -12.22 -3.98 1.52
C GLN A 55 -12.48 -5.46 1.21
N GLN A 56 -12.63 -5.81 -0.06
CA GLN A 56 -12.80 -7.20 -0.48
C GLN A 56 -11.52 -8.02 -0.21
N ALA A 57 -10.35 -7.49 -0.56
CA ALA A 57 -9.05 -8.10 -0.28
C ALA A 57 -8.84 -8.35 1.22
N ALA A 58 -9.18 -7.36 2.08
CA ALA A 58 -9.10 -7.51 3.52
C ALA A 58 -10.04 -8.61 4.05
N ARG A 59 -11.26 -8.73 3.50
CA ARG A 59 -12.19 -9.82 3.84
C ARG A 59 -11.66 -11.18 3.41
N ASP A 60 -11.13 -11.28 2.20
CA ASP A 60 -10.59 -12.54 1.68
C ASP A 60 -9.34 -12.98 2.43
N PHE A 61 -8.49 -12.03 2.84
CA PHE A 61 -7.37 -12.30 3.71
C PHE A 61 -7.84 -12.79 5.09
N PHE A 62 -8.82 -12.12 5.69
CA PHE A 62 -9.33 -12.50 7.01
C PHE A 62 -9.99 -13.89 7.01
N VAL A 63 -10.82 -14.19 6.02
CA VAL A 63 -11.62 -15.43 5.98
C VAL A 63 -10.82 -16.61 5.42
N ASN A 64 -10.03 -16.37 4.38
CA ASN A 64 -9.40 -17.44 3.59
C ASN A 64 -7.87 -17.44 3.70
N HIS A 65 -7.27 -16.53 4.47
CA HIS A 65 -5.81 -16.29 4.50
C HIS A 65 -5.23 -16.02 3.10
N ASN A 66 -6.05 -15.50 2.19
CA ASN A 66 -5.62 -15.18 0.84
C ASN A 66 -5.08 -13.74 0.79
N SER A 67 -3.76 -13.60 0.61
CA SER A 67 -3.07 -12.31 0.53
C SER A 67 -3.07 -11.67 -0.85
N ASP A 68 -3.56 -12.36 -1.89
CA ASP A 68 -3.33 -11.96 -3.28
C ASP A 68 -3.96 -10.60 -3.59
N GLY A 69 -5.18 -10.36 -3.11
CA GLY A 69 -5.84 -9.06 -3.28
C GLY A 69 -5.10 -7.90 -2.60
N LEU A 70 -4.43 -8.15 -1.46
CA LEU A 70 -3.61 -7.12 -0.80
C LEU A 70 -2.37 -6.81 -1.65
N LYS A 71 -1.69 -7.84 -2.16
CA LYS A 71 -0.53 -7.68 -3.05
C LYS A 71 -0.90 -6.97 -4.35
N GLU A 72 -2.06 -7.27 -4.92
CA GLU A 72 -2.59 -6.57 -6.10
C GLU A 72 -2.88 -5.10 -5.80
N MET A 73 -3.41 -4.79 -4.60
CA MET A 73 -3.61 -3.40 -4.17
C MET A 73 -2.28 -2.65 -4.05
N ALA A 74 -1.26 -3.28 -3.46
CA ALA A 74 0.09 -2.71 -3.41
C ALA A 74 0.64 -2.43 -4.83
N GLN A 75 0.52 -3.39 -5.76
CA GLN A 75 0.94 -3.19 -7.15
C GLN A 75 0.17 -2.09 -7.89
N THR A 76 -1.07 -1.83 -7.48
CA THR A 76 -1.89 -0.73 -8.01
C THR A 76 -1.45 0.61 -7.44
N TYR A 77 -1.09 0.64 -6.16
CA TYR A 77 -0.67 1.85 -5.46
C TYR A 77 0.75 2.31 -5.82
N LEU A 78 1.73 1.39 -5.86
CA LEU A 78 3.14 1.72 -6.05
C LEU A 78 3.40 2.66 -7.24
N PRO A 79 2.80 2.48 -8.44
CA PRO A 79 3.00 3.40 -9.56
C PRO A 79 2.43 4.80 -9.36
N GLN A 80 1.58 5.02 -8.36
CA GLN A 80 0.99 6.31 -7.99
C GLN A 80 1.65 6.93 -6.75
N MET A 81 2.56 6.21 -6.09
CA MET A 81 3.15 6.60 -4.81
C MET A 81 3.83 7.98 -4.86
N ASP A 82 4.39 8.38 -6.00
CA ASP A 82 5.02 9.71 -6.18
C ASP A 82 4.05 10.89 -6.09
N ARG A 83 2.74 10.64 -6.20
CA ARG A 83 1.70 11.67 -6.05
C ARG A 83 1.27 11.88 -4.61
N TYR A 84 1.30 10.83 -3.81
CA TYR A 84 0.85 10.83 -2.42
C TYR A 84 2.02 10.99 -1.44
N GLU A 85 3.21 10.53 -1.82
CA GLU A 85 4.39 10.44 -0.97
C GLU A 85 5.67 10.88 -1.69
N ALA A 86 5.62 12.04 -2.34
CA ALA A 86 6.73 12.53 -3.16
C ALA A 86 8.07 12.55 -2.41
N ASP A 87 8.10 12.97 -1.14
CA ASP A 87 9.34 13.05 -0.36
C ASP A 87 9.93 11.67 -0.06
N ARG A 88 9.09 10.70 0.35
CA ARG A 88 9.52 9.31 0.56
C ARG A 88 10.05 8.69 -0.72
N VAL A 89 9.39 8.93 -1.87
CA VAL A 89 9.88 8.44 -3.16
C VAL A 89 11.25 9.05 -3.50
N LYS A 90 11.47 10.33 -3.22
CA LYS A 90 12.78 10.98 -3.42
C LYS A 90 13.86 10.35 -2.55
N GLU A 91 13.56 10.03 -1.30
CA GLU A 91 14.47 9.31 -0.40
C GLU A 91 14.81 7.92 -0.95
N LEU A 92 13.79 7.12 -1.31
CA LEU A 92 13.98 5.80 -1.90
C LEU A 92 14.85 5.83 -3.16
N LEU A 93 14.61 6.81 -4.04
CA LEU A 93 15.42 6.99 -5.25
C LEU A 93 16.84 7.40 -4.92
N THR A 94 17.03 8.29 -3.93
CA THR A 94 18.37 8.72 -3.46
C THR A 94 19.15 7.53 -2.89
N ASP A 95 18.53 6.75 -2.02
CA ASP A 95 19.14 5.60 -1.35
C ASP A 95 19.50 4.50 -2.35
N ALA A 96 18.67 4.30 -3.37
CA ALA A 96 18.94 3.38 -4.48
C ALA A 96 19.92 3.95 -5.53
N GLY A 97 20.39 5.19 -5.37
CA GLY A 97 21.36 5.83 -6.27
C GLY A 97 20.78 6.32 -7.60
N TYR A 98 19.46 6.44 -7.70
CA TYR A 98 18.79 7.02 -8.86
C TYR A 98 18.72 8.54 -8.77
N SER A 99 19.04 9.21 -9.88
CA SER A 99 18.78 10.64 -10.02
C SER A 99 17.31 10.88 -10.41
N PHE A 100 16.73 11.98 -9.95
CA PHE A 100 15.33 12.31 -10.24
C PHE A 100 15.11 13.81 -10.44
N SER A 101 13.94 14.18 -10.92
CA SER A 101 13.49 15.58 -11.04
C SER A 101 11.97 15.67 -10.91
N ASP A 102 11.46 16.79 -10.40
CA ASP A 102 10.03 17.04 -10.29
C ASP A 102 9.36 17.19 -11.67
N ARG A 103 8.12 16.71 -11.78
CA ARG A 103 7.26 16.94 -12.95
C ARG A 103 6.48 18.25 -12.79
N PRO A 104 6.30 19.05 -13.86
CA PRO A 104 5.52 20.28 -13.81
C PRO A 104 4.07 20.11 -13.34
N GLU A 105 3.52 18.91 -13.53
CA GLU A 105 2.11 18.57 -13.27
C GLU A 105 1.93 17.78 -11.96
N GLY A 106 3.01 17.64 -11.18
CA GLY A 106 3.07 16.75 -10.01
C GLY A 106 3.63 15.36 -10.35
N GLY A 107 4.22 14.72 -9.32
CA GLY A 107 4.95 13.46 -9.45
C GLY A 107 6.41 13.65 -9.89
N LEU A 108 7.07 12.54 -10.21
CA LEU A 108 8.52 12.47 -10.40
C LEU A 108 8.93 11.86 -11.74
N PHE A 109 10.01 12.38 -12.30
CA PHE A 109 10.82 11.69 -13.30
C PHE A 109 12.02 11.04 -12.63
N VAL A 110 12.30 9.80 -12.99
CA VAL A 110 13.53 9.08 -12.69
C VAL A 110 14.45 9.15 -13.91
N ASN A 111 15.69 9.59 -13.71
CA ASN A 111 16.68 9.71 -14.78
C ASN A 111 17.44 8.38 -14.93
N VAL A 112 17.07 7.62 -15.95
CA VAL A 112 17.67 6.31 -16.26
C VAL A 112 18.57 6.47 -17.48
N ASN A 113 19.87 6.27 -17.31
CA ASN A 113 20.87 6.43 -18.39
C ASN A 113 20.78 7.80 -19.11
N GLY A 114 20.51 8.87 -18.35
CA GLY A 114 20.35 10.23 -18.89
C GLY A 114 19.02 10.50 -19.59
N THR A 115 18.07 9.55 -19.58
CA THR A 115 16.72 9.72 -20.12
C THR A 115 15.70 9.83 -18.98
N PRO A 116 14.86 10.87 -18.95
CA PRO A 116 13.81 10.99 -17.94
C PRO A 116 12.67 10.03 -18.25
N VAL A 117 12.31 9.19 -17.28
CA VAL A 117 11.19 8.25 -17.31
C VAL A 117 10.26 8.58 -16.15
N SER A 118 8.93 8.63 -16.34
CA SER A 118 8.04 8.90 -15.20
C SER A 118 8.13 7.79 -14.17
N TRP A 119 8.00 8.12 -12.88
CA TRP A 119 7.93 7.16 -11.79
C TRP A 119 7.00 5.99 -12.10
N GLU A 120 5.75 6.30 -12.49
CA GLU A 120 4.73 5.33 -12.86
C GLU A 120 5.24 4.31 -13.89
N VAL A 121 5.89 4.80 -14.96
CA VAL A 121 6.43 3.94 -16.02
C VAL A 121 7.63 3.14 -15.50
N ALA A 122 8.50 3.77 -14.72
CA ALA A 122 9.69 3.13 -14.17
C ALA A 122 9.33 1.96 -13.24
N VAL A 123 8.31 2.12 -12.39
CA VAL A 123 7.79 1.06 -11.52
C VAL A 123 7.07 -0.02 -12.33
N LYS A 124 6.11 0.35 -13.20
CA LYS A 124 5.32 -0.63 -13.98
C LYS A 124 6.17 -1.50 -14.91
N GLN A 125 7.23 -0.94 -15.47
CA GLN A 125 8.16 -1.66 -16.35
C GLN A 125 9.33 -2.29 -15.60
N GLN A 126 9.36 -2.19 -14.26
CA GLN A 126 10.45 -2.70 -13.41
C GLN A 126 11.83 -2.20 -13.84
N ILE A 127 11.89 -0.95 -14.34
CA ILE A 127 13.13 -0.27 -14.69
C ILE A 127 13.91 0.09 -13.41
N ILE A 128 13.17 0.32 -12.33
CA ILE A 128 13.69 0.52 -10.98
C ILE A 128 13.16 -0.55 -10.04
N SER A 129 13.97 -0.93 -9.07
CA SER A 129 13.60 -1.83 -7.98
C SER A 129 14.27 -1.37 -6.69
N PHE A 130 13.57 -1.50 -5.57
CA PHE A 130 14.10 -1.23 -4.24
C PHE A 130 14.41 -2.58 -3.58
N SER A 131 15.64 -2.75 -3.11
CA SER A 131 16.15 -3.99 -2.51
C SER A 131 16.12 -3.94 -0.99
#